data_AF-A0A6L4ACA3-F1
#
_entry.id   AF-A0A6L4ACA3-F1
#
_cell.length_a   1.000
_cell.length_b   1.000
_cell.length_c   1.000
_cell.angle_alpha   90.00
_cell.angle_beta   90.00
_cell.angle_gamma   90.00
#
_symmetry.space_group_name_H-M   'P 1'
#
loop_
_entity.id
_entity.type
_entity.pdbx_description
1 polymer ?
#
loop_
_entity_poly.entity_id
_entity_poly.type
_entity_poly.pdbx_seq_one_letter_code
_entity_poly.pdbx_strand_id
1 'polypeptide(L)'
;MKHTLICLVENKPGVLNRVVSLFRRRNFNMDSLTVGRTHNPDISRITVVMEAEPGDGKKVVMMLYKLIDVIEVQDVTNIPTINRDLALVKVRTPDAYARNAVTDLCYERGARLVDIGPEVTIVELAGAEESVESFVEALHQFEIVEMVRTGRVSMGRGIRTMEQRDYKSTRFAAYAPSVNGGGSAEHDDE
;
A
#
# COMPACT_ATOMS: atom_id res chain seq x y z
N MET A 1 -4.55 -8.65 13.32
CA MET A 1 -5.46 -7.80 12.51
C MET A 1 -4.65 -7.17 11.39
N LYS A 2 -5.21 -7.04 10.17
CA LYS A 2 -4.51 -6.36 9.07
C LYS A 2 -4.56 -4.84 9.25
N HIS A 3 -3.40 -4.20 9.26
CA HIS A 3 -3.24 -2.75 9.17
C HIS A 3 -2.86 -2.36 7.74
N THR A 4 -3.44 -1.27 7.23
CA THR A 4 -3.02 -0.65 5.96
C THR A 4 -2.42 0.72 6.25
N LEU A 5 -1.13 0.87 5.98
CA LEU A 5 -0.39 2.11 6.15
C LEU A 5 -0.05 2.70 4.79
N ILE A 6 -0.20 4.02 4.66
CA ILE A 6 0.21 4.77 3.49
C ILE A 6 1.30 5.74 3.91
N CYS A 7 2.45 5.69 3.25
CA CYS A 7 3.57 6.58 3.51
C CYS A 7 3.88 7.40 2.25
N LEU A 8 3.92 8.73 2.38
CA LEU A 8 4.56 9.60 1.41
C LEU A 8 6.02 9.77 1.81
N VAL A 9 6.93 9.55 0.86
CA VAL A 9 8.37 9.59 1.10
C VAL A 9 9.07 10.32 -0.04
N GLU A 10 10.26 10.86 0.23
CA GLU A 10 11.10 11.41 -0.84
C GLU A 10 11.47 10.33 -1.86
N ASN A 11 11.39 10.66 -3.15
CA ASN A 11 11.78 9.76 -4.23
C ASN A 11 13.29 9.82 -4.48
N LYS A 12 14.08 9.29 -3.52
CA LYS A 12 15.55 9.25 -3.57
C LYS A 12 16.08 7.83 -3.37
N PRO A 13 17.27 7.50 -3.90
CA PRO A 13 17.92 6.22 -3.65
C PRO A 13 18.02 5.89 -2.15
N GLY A 14 17.76 4.63 -1.79
CA GLY A 14 17.87 4.15 -0.41
C GLY A 14 16.69 4.49 0.53
N VAL A 15 15.73 5.33 0.12
CA VAL A 15 14.53 5.63 0.93
C VAL A 15 13.67 4.39 1.13
N LEU A 16 13.37 3.66 0.04
CA LEU A 16 12.59 2.42 0.13
C LEU A 16 13.24 1.41 1.08
N ASN A 17 14.56 1.21 0.96
CA ASN A 17 15.28 0.27 1.83
C ASN A 17 15.19 0.67 3.31
N ARG A 18 15.25 1.97 3.63
CA ARG A 18 15.11 2.47 5.01
C ARG A 18 13.73 2.16 5.58
N VAL A 19 12.67 2.37 4.79
CA VAL A 19 11.28 2.05 5.17
C VAL A 19 11.13 0.55 5.39
N VAL A 20 11.49 -0.29 4.41
CA VAL A 20 11.35 -1.75 4.50
C VAL A 20 12.17 -2.33 5.66
N SER A 21 13.38 -1.81 5.87
CA SER A 21 14.25 -2.24 6.97
C SER A 21 13.65 -1.99 8.35
N LEU A 22 12.75 -1.01 8.50
CA LEU A 22 12.06 -0.76 9.76
C LEU A 22 11.11 -1.91 10.10
N PHE A 23 10.30 -2.37 9.14
CA PHE A 23 9.40 -3.51 9.30
C PHE A 23 10.19 -4.79 9.62
N ARG A 24 11.27 -5.05 8.87
CA ARG A 24 12.16 -6.20 9.09
C ARG A 24 12.75 -6.21 10.50
N ARG A 25 13.33 -5.10 10.97
CA ARG A 25 13.99 -5.03 12.30
C ARG A 25 13.02 -5.22 13.46
N ARG A 26 11.73 -4.95 13.24
CA ARG A 26 10.67 -5.08 14.25
C ARG A 26 9.88 -6.37 14.10
N ASN A 27 10.27 -7.24 13.17
CA ASN A 27 9.65 -8.52 12.90
C ASN A 27 8.15 -8.41 12.56
N PHE A 28 7.76 -7.35 11.85
CA PHE A 28 6.41 -7.22 11.33
C PHE A 28 6.26 -8.00 10.03
N ASN A 29 5.27 -8.88 9.96
CA ASN A 29 4.92 -9.58 8.74
C ASN A 29 4.15 -8.64 7.80
N MET A 30 4.66 -8.45 6.58
CA MET A 30 4.01 -7.64 5.56
C MET A 30 3.29 -8.55 4.57
N ASP A 31 1.97 -8.41 4.48
CA ASP A 31 1.15 -9.12 3.51
C ASP A 31 1.34 -8.55 2.11
N SER A 32 1.47 -7.22 2.00
CA SER A 32 1.77 -6.57 0.73
C SER A 32 2.52 -5.26 0.93
N LEU A 33 3.33 -4.93 -0.09
CA LEU A 33 4.11 -3.70 -0.16
C LEU A 33 4.07 -3.19 -1.60
N THR A 34 3.46 -2.03 -1.81
CA THR A 34 3.38 -1.39 -3.12
C THR A 34 4.06 -0.04 -3.07
N VAL A 35 4.85 0.28 -4.10
CA VAL A 35 5.56 1.56 -4.20
C VAL A 35 5.37 2.13 -5.60
N GLY A 36 4.98 3.40 -5.67
CA GLY A 36 4.85 4.10 -6.94
C GLY A 36 5.14 5.59 -6.79
N ARG A 37 5.47 6.24 -7.90
CA ARG A 37 5.56 7.71 -7.93
C ARG A 37 4.18 8.32 -7.78
N THR A 38 4.10 9.50 -7.16
CA THR A 38 2.88 10.30 -7.17
C THR A 38 2.84 11.19 -8.42
N HIS A 39 1.84 12.08 -8.51
CA HIS A 39 1.80 13.14 -9.51
C HIS A 39 2.98 14.13 -9.35
N ASN A 40 3.58 14.20 -8.14
CA ASN A 40 4.85 14.87 -7.91
C ASN A 40 5.98 13.84 -8.08
N PRO A 41 6.89 14.00 -9.07
CA PRO A 41 7.96 13.04 -9.34
C PRO A 41 9.00 12.93 -8.22
N ASP A 42 9.08 13.92 -7.32
CA ASP A 42 9.99 13.92 -6.17
C ASP A 42 9.41 13.17 -4.96
N ILE A 43 8.17 12.68 -5.06
CA ILE A 43 7.46 12.00 -3.97
C ILE A 43 6.99 10.63 -4.44
N SER A 44 7.32 9.61 -3.64
CA SER A 44 6.83 8.25 -3.79
C SER A 44 5.78 7.94 -2.73
N ARG A 45 4.76 7.17 -3.11
CA ARG A 45 3.74 6.62 -2.21
C ARG A 45 4.01 5.14 -1.99
N ILE A 46 4.18 4.78 -0.73
CA ILE A 46 4.30 3.39 -0.28
C ILE A 46 2.98 3.01 0.38
N THR A 47 2.38 1.89 -0.04
CA THR A 47 1.27 1.24 0.66
C THR A 47 1.78 -0.04 1.28
N VAL A 48 1.61 -0.21 2.59
CA VAL A 48 2.01 -1.41 3.32
C VAL A 48 0.77 -2.02 3.96
N VAL A 49 0.53 -3.30 3.71
CA VAL A 49 -0.42 -4.10 4.47
C VAL A 49 0.37 -5.03 5.35
N MET A 50 0.08 -5.03 6.65
CA MET A 50 0.81 -5.84 7.63
C MET A 50 -0.12 -6.41 8.68
N GLU A 51 0.24 -7.56 9.22
CA GLU A 51 -0.43 -8.10 10.39
C GLU A 51 0.23 -7.57 11.68
N ALA A 52 -0.59 -7.04 12.58
CA ALA A 52 -0.13 -6.53 13.86
C ALA A 52 -1.19 -6.69 14.97
N GLU A 53 -0.73 -6.58 16.21
CA GLU A 53 -1.60 -6.52 17.38
C GLU A 53 -2.28 -5.15 17.51
N PRO A 54 -3.43 -5.08 18.20
CA PRO A 54 -4.09 -3.80 18.49
C PRO A 54 -3.11 -2.79 19.13
N GLY A 55 -2.99 -1.63 18.50
CA GLY A 55 -2.11 -0.54 18.97
C GLY A 55 -0.72 -0.52 18.35
N ASP A 56 -0.27 -1.61 17.71
CA ASP A 56 1.02 -1.63 17.01
C ASP A 56 1.03 -0.75 15.76
N GLY A 57 -0.08 -0.62 15.04
CA GLY A 57 -0.20 0.33 13.91
C GLY A 57 0.23 1.74 14.28
N LYS A 58 -0.23 2.27 15.42
CA LYS A 58 0.19 3.59 15.93
C LYS A 58 1.68 3.65 16.24
N LYS A 59 2.25 2.59 16.82
CA LYS A 59 3.69 2.51 17.11
C LYS A 59 4.50 2.52 15.81
N VAL A 60 4.07 1.76 14.80
CA VAL A 60 4.72 1.70 13.49
C VAL A 60 4.71 3.07 12.81
N VAL A 61 3.56 3.76 12.81
CA VAL A 61 3.43 5.13 12.30
C VAL A 61 4.44 6.06 12.98
N MET A 62 4.51 6.03 14.32
CA MET A 62 5.50 6.84 15.06
C MET A 62 6.95 6.46 14.75
N MET A 63 7.25 5.19 14.47
CA MET A 63 8.61 4.78 14.07
C MET A 63 8.95 5.25 12.66
N LEU A 64 7.99 5.22 11.73
CA LEU A 64 8.19 5.68 10.35
C LEU A 64 8.47 7.18 10.31
N TYR A 65 7.78 7.99 11.12
CA TYR A 65 8.07 9.43 11.24
C TYR A 65 9.48 9.76 11.75
N LYS A 66 10.20 8.79 12.34
CA LYS A 66 11.62 8.99 12.72
C LYS A 66 12.57 8.87 11.53
N LEU A 67 12.11 8.35 10.39
CA LEU A 67 12.90 8.29 9.17
C LEU A 67 12.88 9.66 8.50
N ILE A 68 14.06 10.23 8.27
CA ILE A 68 14.22 11.59 7.75
C ILE A 68 13.44 11.80 6.44
N ASP A 69 13.43 10.81 5.56
CA ASP A 69 12.86 10.92 4.20
C ASP A 69 11.35 10.65 4.16
N VAL A 70 10.72 10.39 5.30
CA VAL A 70 9.26 10.21 5.41
C VAL A 70 8.62 11.59 5.55
N ILE A 71 7.69 11.89 4.64
CA ILE A 71 6.95 13.16 4.56
C ILE A 71 5.66 13.05 5.39
N GLU A 72 4.88 12.01 5.13
CA GLU A 72 3.60 11.79 5.81
C GLU A 72 3.32 10.29 5.92
N VAL A 73 2.68 9.88 7.02
CA VAL A 73 2.22 8.52 7.24
C VAL A 73 0.81 8.53 7.80
N GLN A 74 -0.06 7.75 7.17
CA GLN A 74 -1.45 7.56 7.61
C GLN A 74 -1.75 6.07 7.79
N ASP A 75 -2.31 5.73 8.95
CA ASP A 75 -3.00 4.45 9.14
C ASP A 75 -4.42 4.59 8.60
N VAL A 76 -4.71 3.89 7.50
CA VAL A 76 -5.99 3.95 6.80
C VAL A 76 -6.90 2.75 7.10
N THR A 77 -6.54 1.93 8.09
CA THR A 77 -7.23 0.68 8.44
C THR A 77 -8.72 0.88 8.74
N ASN A 78 -9.06 1.96 9.45
CA ASN A 78 -10.42 2.24 9.91
C ASN A 78 -11.04 3.47 9.23
N ILE A 79 -10.49 3.91 8.10
CA ILE A 79 -11.05 5.05 7.34
C ILE A 79 -11.63 4.55 6.01
N PRO A 80 -12.68 5.21 5.48
CA PRO A 80 -13.22 4.86 4.17
C PRO A 80 -12.16 4.98 3.07
N THR A 81 -11.75 3.85 2.50
CA THR A 81 -10.77 3.75 1.42
C THR A 81 -11.33 2.99 0.21
N ILE A 82 -10.76 3.25 -0.96
CA ILE A 82 -10.83 2.36 -2.12
C ILE A 82 -9.52 1.58 -2.13
N ASN A 83 -9.63 0.26 -2.05
CA ASN A 83 -8.50 -0.66 -2.15
C ASN A 83 -8.59 -1.36 -3.50
N ARG A 84 -7.47 -1.42 -4.22
CA ARG A 84 -7.36 -2.16 -5.47
C ARG A 84 -6.11 -3.04 -5.48
N ASP A 85 -6.18 -4.11 -6.23
CA ASP A 85 -5.07 -4.96 -6.61
C ASP A 85 -5.21 -5.30 -8.10
N LEU A 86 -4.11 -5.67 -8.73
CA LEU A 86 -4.05 -6.12 -10.11
C LEU A 86 -3.25 -7.41 -10.16
N ALA A 87 -3.80 -8.43 -10.81
CA ALA A 87 -3.09 -9.66 -11.14
C ALA A 87 -2.96 -9.79 -12.66
N LEU A 88 -1.75 -10.16 -13.10
CA LEU A 88 -1.50 -10.75 -14.42
C LEU A 88 -1.19 -12.22 -14.21
N VAL A 89 -1.94 -13.08 -14.91
CA VAL A 89 -1.82 -14.54 -14.77
C VAL A 89 -1.64 -15.15 -16.15
N LYS A 90 -0.57 -15.91 -16.34
CA LYS A 90 -0.38 -16.75 -17.53
C LYS A 90 -0.83 -18.16 -17.20
N VAL A 91 -1.73 -18.69 -18.00
CA VAL A 91 -2.29 -20.04 -17.85
C VAL A 91 -2.01 -20.88 -19.08
N ARG A 92 -1.81 -22.19 -18.89
CA ARG A 92 -1.65 -23.16 -19.97
C ARG A 92 -2.99 -23.36 -20.70
N THR A 93 -2.97 -23.18 -22.01
CA THR A 93 -4.13 -23.33 -22.90
C THR A 93 -3.70 -24.03 -24.20
N PRO A 94 -3.44 -25.35 -24.18
CA PRO A 94 -2.81 -26.07 -25.29
C PRO A 94 -3.76 -26.31 -26.48
N ASP A 95 -5.06 -26.20 -26.25
CA ASP A 95 -6.09 -26.45 -27.25
C ASP A 95 -7.18 -25.35 -27.23
N ALA A 96 -8.08 -25.43 -28.21
CA ALA A 96 -9.17 -24.46 -28.35
C ALA A 96 -10.17 -24.54 -27.19
N TYR A 97 -10.34 -25.69 -26.56
CA TYR A 97 -11.27 -25.86 -25.44
C TYR A 97 -10.78 -25.08 -24.22
N ALA A 98 -9.50 -25.25 -23.84
CA ALA A 98 -8.88 -24.51 -22.74
C ALA A 98 -8.87 -23.00 -23.00
N ARG A 99 -8.54 -22.57 -24.23
CA ARG A 99 -8.57 -21.14 -24.59
C ARG A 99 -9.98 -20.54 -24.47
N ASN A 100 -11.01 -21.25 -24.94
CA ASN A 100 -12.38 -20.78 -24.85
C ASN A 100 -12.85 -20.72 -23.40
N ALA A 101 -12.54 -21.74 -22.59
CA ALA A 101 -12.89 -21.75 -21.17
C ALA A 101 -12.26 -20.59 -20.38
N VAL A 102 -10.99 -20.26 -20.65
CA VAL A 102 -10.33 -19.07 -20.07
C VAL A 102 -10.99 -17.77 -20.54
N THR A 103 -11.39 -17.71 -21.81
CA THR A 103 -12.07 -16.54 -22.40
C THR A 103 -13.44 -16.31 -21.75
N ASP A 104 -14.23 -17.35 -21.59
CA ASP A 104 -15.53 -17.30 -20.94
C ASP A 104 -15.39 -16.89 -19.47
N LEU A 105 -14.44 -17.48 -18.75
CA LEU A 105 -14.14 -17.09 -17.36
C LEU A 105 -13.74 -15.61 -17.26
N CYS A 106 -12.95 -15.09 -18.22
CA CYS A 106 -12.60 -13.68 -18.23
C CYS A 106 -13.83 -12.80 -18.44
N TYR A 107 -14.70 -13.16 -19.37
CA TYR A 107 -15.94 -12.43 -19.64
C TYR A 107 -16.85 -12.37 -18.41
N GLU A 108 -17.06 -13.51 -17.73
CA GLU A 108 -17.90 -13.60 -16.52
C GLU A 108 -17.35 -12.77 -15.35
N ARG A 109 -16.02 -12.70 -15.21
CA ARG A 109 -15.36 -12.04 -14.09
C ARG A 109 -14.98 -10.59 -14.38
N GLY A 110 -15.22 -10.10 -15.60
CA GLY A 110 -14.76 -8.78 -16.04
C GLY A 110 -13.24 -8.65 -16.12
N ALA A 111 -12.54 -9.77 -16.31
CA ALA A 111 -11.10 -9.79 -16.57
C ALA A 111 -10.82 -9.53 -18.06
N ARG A 112 -9.59 -9.14 -18.37
CA ARG A 112 -9.13 -8.85 -19.73
C ARG A 112 -8.22 -9.96 -20.22
N LEU A 113 -8.43 -10.42 -21.45
CA LEU A 113 -7.44 -11.18 -22.20
C LEU A 113 -6.36 -10.22 -22.70
N VAL A 114 -5.12 -10.43 -22.27
CA VAL A 114 -3.97 -9.59 -22.62
C VAL A 114 -3.22 -10.17 -23.81
N ASP A 115 -3.03 -11.49 -23.83
CA ASP A 115 -2.33 -12.21 -24.88
C ASP A 115 -2.92 -13.63 -25.04
N ILE A 116 -3.00 -14.10 -26.28
CA ILE A 116 -3.48 -15.45 -26.60
C ILE A 116 -2.45 -16.12 -27.52
N GLY A 117 -1.66 -17.02 -26.93
CA GLY A 117 -0.68 -17.84 -27.63
C GLY A 117 -1.23 -19.23 -28.01
N PRO A 118 -0.40 -20.02 -28.72
CA PRO A 118 -0.76 -21.38 -29.10
C PRO A 118 -0.88 -22.34 -27.91
N GLU A 119 -0.12 -22.11 -26.84
CA GLU A 119 -0.08 -22.99 -25.66
C GLU A 119 -0.40 -22.29 -24.34
N VAL A 120 -0.45 -20.95 -24.33
CA VAL A 120 -0.65 -20.15 -23.12
C VAL A 120 -1.51 -18.93 -23.42
N THR A 121 -2.25 -18.49 -22.42
CA THR A 121 -3.05 -17.26 -22.45
C THR A 121 -2.65 -16.39 -21.25
N ILE A 122 -2.47 -15.09 -21.45
CA ILE A 122 -2.24 -14.13 -20.38
C ILE A 122 -3.54 -13.36 -20.13
N VAL A 123 -3.98 -13.35 -18.88
CA VAL A 123 -5.19 -12.66 -18.42
C VAL A 123 -4.87 -11.65 -17.33
N GLU A 124 -5.67 -10.60 -17.25
CA GLU A 124 -5.52 -9.54 -16.26
C GLU A 124 -6.84 -9.26 -15.54
N LEU A 125 -6.81 -9.15 -14.22
CA LEU A 125 -7.91 -8.57 -13.46
C LEU A 125 -7.41 -7.49 -12.52
N ALA A 126 -8.01 -6.31 -12.61
CA ALA A 126 -7.83 -5.20 -11.68
C ALA A 126 -9.12 -5.00 -10.89
N GLY A 127 -9.08 -5.15 -9.57
CA GLY A 127 -10.28 -5.29 -8.77
C GLY A 127 -10.06 -4.99 -7.29
N ALA A 128 -11.10 -5.23 -6.48
CA ALA A 128 -10.88 -5.39 -5.05
C ALA A 128 -10.02 -6.64 -4.81
N GLU A 129 -9.26 -6.68 -3.73
CA GLU A 129 -8.32 -7.79 -3.46
C GLU A 129 -9.03 -9.14 -3.41
N GLU A 130 -10.24 -9.17 -2.83
CA GLU A 130 -11.09 -10.36 -2.75
C GLU A 130 -11.57 -10.82 -4.14
N SER A 131 -11.84 -9.88 -5.06
CA SER A 131 -12.23 -10.21 -6.43
C SER A 131 -11.05 -10.78 -7.23
N VAL A 132 -9.85 -10.23 -7.02
CA VAL A 132 -8.63 -10.74 -7.64
C VAL A 132 -8.30 -12.13 -7.11
N GLU A 133 -8.40 -12.35 -5.80
CA GLU A 133 -8.20 -13.67 -5.18
C GLU A 133 -9.16 -14.71 -5.76
N SER A 134 -10.47 -14.40 -5.76
CA SER A 134 -11.49 -15.32 -6.30
C SER A 134 -11.29 -15.64 -7.79
N PHE A 135 -10.75 -14.69 -8.57
CA PHE A 135 -10.41 -14.94 -9.97
C PHE A 135 -9.20 -15.87 -10.12
N VAL A 136 -8.14 -15.65 -9.33
CA VAL A 136 -6.97 -16.55 -9.30
C VAL A 136 -7.39 -17.96 -8.86
N GLU A 137 -8.26 -18.07 -7.86
CA GLU A 137 -8.84 -19.35 -7.43
C GLU A 137 -9.58 -20.06 -8.56
N ALA A 138 -10.40 -19.32 -9.33
CA ALA A 138 -11.10 -19.88 -10.48
C ALA A 138 -10.16 -20.33 -11.61
N LEU A 139 -8.97 -19.72 -11.73
CA LEU A 139 -7.96 -20.11 -12.71
C LEU A 139 -7.20 -21.40 -12.30
N HIS A 140 -7.28 -21.87 -11.05
CA HIS A 140 -6.63 -23.11 -10.61
C HIS A 140 -7.15 -24.39 -11.29
N GLN A 141 -8.27 -24.33 -12.02
CA GLN A 141 -8.70 -25.42 -12.90
C GLN A 141 -7.75 -25.60 -14.12
N PHE A 142 -6.93 -24.59 -14.40
CA PHE A 142 -5.85 -24.62 -15.40
C PHE A 142 -4.48 -24.67 -14.70
N GLU A 143 -3.45 -25.05 -15.44
CA GLU A 143 -2.07 -24.89 -14.97
C GLU A 143 -1.69 -23.40 -15.06
N ILE A 144 -1.54 -22.74 -13.89
CA ILE A 144 -0.94 -21.40 -13.82
C ILE A 144 0.57 -21.54 -14.05
N VAL A 145 1.04 -20.96 -15.14
CA VAL A 145 2.47 -21.00 -15.56
C VAL A 145 3.28 -19.94 -14.82
N GLU A 146 2.73 -18.72 -14.71
CA GLU A 146 3.32 -17.61 -13.98
C GLU A 146 2.23 -16.64 -13.53
N MET A 147 2.50 -15.90 -12.46
CA MET A 147 1.62 -14.84 -11.98
C MET A 147 2.45 -13.71 -11.39
N VAL A 148 1.97 -12.48 -11.58
CA VAL A 148 2.45 -11.30 -10.88
C VAL A 148 1.27 -10.50 -10.34
N ARG A 149 1.43 -9.96 -9.14
CA ARG A 149 0.45 -9.08 -8.49
C ARG A 149 1.10 -7.76 -8.10
N THR A 150 0.34 -6.68 -8.16
CA THR A 150 0.82 -5.37 -7.71
C THR A 150 0.91 -5.28 -6.20
N GLY A 151 0.10 -6.05 -5.47
CA GLY A 151 -0.18 -5.80 -4.07
C GLY A 151 -1.22 -4.68 -3.91
N ARG A 152 -1.71 -4.50 -2.68
CA ARG A 152 -2.77 -3.52 -2.42
C ARG A 152 -2.27 -2.10 -2.70
N VAL A 153 -3.01 -1.37 -3.53
CA VAL A 153 -2.99 0.10 -3.56
C VAL A 153 -4.23 0.61 -2.85
N SER A 154 -4.07 1.68 -2.08
CA SER A 154 -5.17 2.25 -1.29
C SER A 154 -5.26 3.75 -1.45
N MET A 155 -6.48 4.28 -1.50
CA MET A 155 -6.78 5.72 -1.60
C MET A 155 -7.98 6.08 -0.72
N GLY A 156 -7.93 7.22 -0.03
CA GLY A 156 -9.06 7.70 0.76
C GLY A 156 -10.27 8.04 -0.12
N ARG A 157 -11.49 7.79 0.39
CA ARG A 157 -12.73 8.14 -0.31
C ARG A 157 -13.13 9.60 -0.10
N GLY A 158 -13.63 10.22 -1.17
CA GLY A 158 -14.11 11.61 -1.17
C GLY A 158 -12.96 12.60 -1.02
N ILE A 159 -13.13 13.61 -0.16
CA ILE A 159 -12.13 14.65 0.09
C ILE A 159 -10.93 14.18 0.95
N ARG A 160 -10.88 12.90 1.33
CA ARG A 160 -9.81 12.33 2.17
C ARG A 160 -8.55 12.17 1.32
N THR A 161 -7.69 13.16 1.39
CA THR A 161 -6.39 13.16 0.72
C THR A 161 -5.28 12.95 1.75
N MET A 162 -4.13 12.44 1.29
CA MET A 162 -2.89 12.54 2.06
C MET A 162 -2.36 13.95 1.84
N GLU A 163 -2.07 14.69 2.90
CA GLU A 163 -1.53 16.04 2.74
C GLU A 163 -0.06 15.93 2.31
N GLN A 164 0.32 16.64 1.25
CA GLN A 164 1.74 16.92 1.01
C GLN A 164 2.04 18.21 1.75
N ARG A 165 2.18 18.15 3.08
CA ARG A 165 2.65 19.33 3.82
C ARG A 165 3.98 19.77 3.22
N ASP A 166 4.20 21.08 3.09
CA ASP A 166 5.47 21.64 2.63
C ASP A 166 6.60 21.15 3.54
N TYR A 167 7.20 20.02 3.17
CA TYR A 167 8.18 19.27 3.97
C TYR A 167 9.42 20.14 4.27
N LYS A 168 9.70 21.15 3.45
CA LYS A 168 10.76 22.13 3.69
C LYS A 168 10.48 23.09 4.85
N SER A 169 9.21 23.36 5.17
CA SER A 169 8.80 24.31 6.23
C SER A 169 8.69 23.64 7.61
N THR A 170 8.31 22.37 7.66
CA THR A 170 7.92 21.71 8.93
C THR A 170 9.11 21.29 9.81
N ARG A 171 10.35 21.38 9.32
CA ARG A 171 11.56 21.02 10.09
C ARG A 171 11.79 21.87 11.35
N PHE A 172 11.17 23.05 11.47
CA PHE A 172 11.37 23.94 12.61
C PHE A 172 10.19 24.02 13.60
N ALA A 173 9.00 23.51 13.25
CA ALA A 173 7.81 23.70 14.08
C ALA A 173 7.42 22.47 14.92
N ALA A 174 7.74 21.25 14.48
CA ALA A 174 7.10 20.04 15.01
C ALA A 174 7.78 19.41 16.26
N TYR A 175 8.84 20.02 16.80
CA TYR A 175 9.57 19.49 17.97
C TYR A 175 9.84 20.55 19.05
N ALA A 176 8.99 21.57 19.19
CA ALA A 176 8.95 22.36 20.41
C ALA A 176 8.10 21.59 21.45
N PRO A 177 8.69 20.98 22.49
CA PRO A 177 7.89 20.52 23.63
C PRO A 177 7.19 21.75 24.21
N SER A 178 5.88 21.64 24.42
CA SER A 178 5.10 22.66 25.13
C SER A 178 5.65 22.78 26.55
N VAL A 179 6.52 23.77 26.78
CA VAL A 179 6.93 24.17 28.12
C VAL A 179 5.78 24.97 28.73
N ASN A 180 4.74 24.28 29.20
CA ASN A 180 3.82 24.86 30.17
C ASN A 180 4.36 24.51 31.56
N GLY A 181 5.19 25.42 32.07
CA GLY A 181 5.80 25.36 33.39
C GLY A 181 6.22 26.75 33.85
N GLY A 182 5.23 27.57 34.20
CA GLY A 182 5.39 28.78 35.01
C GLY A 182 4.07 28.94 35.76
N GLY A 183 3.97 28.57 37.03
CA GLY A 183 4.85 29.02 38.10
C GLY A 183 4.33 30.37 38.57
N SER A 184 3.23 30.32 39.33
CA SER A 184 2.69 31.45 40.09
C SER A 184 3.78 31.98 41.01
N ALA A 185 4.30 33.17 40.71
CA ALA A 185 5.03 33.97 41.66
C ALA A 185 4.08 35.08 42.12
N GLU A 186 3.55 34.89 43.32
CA GLU A 186 3.06 35.96 44.19
C GLU A 186 4.17 37.02 44.29
N HIS A 187 3.79 38.28 44.09
CA HIS A 187 4.58 39.43 44.52
C HIS A 187 3.74 40.12 45.58
N ASP A 188 3.96 39.68 46.82
CA ASP A 188 3.73 40.49 48.00
C ASP A 188 4.87 41.50 48.15
N ASP A 189 4.51 42.58 48.86
CA ASP A 189 5.32 43.55 49.59
C ASP A 189 5.65 44.93 48.96
N GLU A 190 5.05 45.91 49.66
CA GLU A 190 5.49 47.27 50.06
C GLU A 190 5.41 48.45 49.08
#